data_AF-A0AAV8XAN1-F1
#
_entry.id   AF-A0AAV8XAN1-F1
#
_cell.length_a   1.000
_cell.length_b   1.000
_cell.length_c   1.000
_cell.angle_alpha   90.00
_cell.angle_beta   90.00
_cell.angle_gamma   90.00
#
_symmetry.space_group_name_H-M   'P 1'
#
loop_
_entity.id
_entity.type
_entity.pdbx_description
1 polymer ?
#
loop_
_entity_poly.entity_id
_entity_poly.type
_entity_poly.pdbx_seq_one_letter_code
_entity_poly.pdbx_strand_id
1 'polypeptide(L)'
;SHSFTKTMENGNNKLKESENQPTDKFYLVHLIFLLFGIMHLLPISFFVTANDYWMHKFRNTSLETIDPNDRSKLQSNFASGSIIAQSIPTIICMILSTIFGYRIKARRRVIISLFVLTSSFVLSTGFIKINTDSWQTWFFVMTMAILAVMNGILALFQTLNGPWLSGIAIIRMIVFVPLFIFCNALPRSHLPVLFSHDWQYIVILASFFISSGYLFNIAFLNITK
;
A
#
# COMPACT_ATOMS: atom_id res chain seq x y z
N SER A 1 -17.11 -2.36 -53.22
CA SER A 1 -18.16 -1.39 -52.81
C SER A 1 -18.59 -1.57 -51.36
N HIS A 2 -19.12 -2.74 -50.97
CA HIS A 2 -19.72 -2.97 -49.64
C HIS A 2 -18.79 -2.83 -48.40
N SER A 3 -17.48 -3.10 -48.58
CA SER A 3 -16.47 -2.92 -47.51
C SER A 3 -16.23 -1.44 -47.19
N PHE A 4 -16.24 -0.58 -48.21
CA PHE A 4 -15.93 0.85 -48.06
C PHE A 4 -17.04 1.61 -47.32
N THR A 5 -18.30 1.23 -47.57
CA THR A 5 -19.48 1.77 -46.86
C THR A 5 -19.48 1.41 -45.37
N LYS A 6 -19.06 0.20 -44.99
CA LYS A 6 -18.93 -0.20 -43.57
C LYS A 6 -17.87 0.62 -42.85
N THR A 7 -16.75 0.93 -43.49
CA THR A 7 -15.67 1.72 -42.88
C THR A 7 -16.13 3.16 -42.62
N MET A 8 -16.94 3.74 -43.53
CA MET A 8 -17.49 5.08 -43.36
C MET A 8 -18.59 5.15 -42.30
N GLU A 9 -19.48 4.16 -42.21
CA GLU A 9 -20.47 4.08 -41.12
C GLU A 9 -19.79 3.93 -39.75
N ASN A 10 -18.75 3.11 -39.66
CA ASN A 10 -18.01 2.91 -38.42
C ASN A 10 -17.22 4.18 -38.01
N GLY A 11 -16.70 4.92 -38.98
CA GLY A 11 -16.08 6.24 -38.77
C GLY A 11 -17.08 7.29 -38.27
N ASN A 12 -18.26 7.37 -38.90
CA ASN A 12 -19.32 8.30 -38.48
C ASN A 12 -19.90 7.97 -37.10
N ASN A 13 -20.01 6.69 -36.76
CA ASN A 13 -20.44 6.27 -35.42
C ASN A 13 -19.40 6.64 -34.36
N LYS A 14 -18.10 6.46 -34.63
CA LYS A 14 -17.04 6.91 -33.71
C LYS A 14 -17.00 8.44 -33.53
N LEU A 15 -17.27 9.20 -34.59
CA LEU A 15 -17.33 10.66 -34.53
C LEU A 15 -18.52 11.12 -33.66
N LYS A 16 -19.71 10.54 -33.86
CA LYS A 16 -20.87 10.80 -32.99
C LYS A 16 -20.66 10.39 -31.53
N GLU A 17 -19.88 9.33 -31.30
CA GLU A 17 -19.54 8.87 -29.95
C GLU A 17 -18.55 9.82 -29.26
N SER A 18 -17.64 10.45 -30.01
CA SER A 18 -16.72 11.47 -29.49
C SER A 18 -17.41 12.80 -29.14
N GLU A 19 -18.47 13.16 -29.87
CA GLU A 19 -19.25 14.38 -29.65
C GLU A 19 -20.16 14.28 -28.39
N ASN A 20 -20.52 13.06 -27.99
CA ASN A 20 -21.35 12.78 -26.81
C ASN A 20 -20.57 12.50 -25.52
N GLN A 21 -19.25 12.71 -25.50
CA GLN A 21 -18.48 12.56 -24.25
C GLN A 21 -18.72 13.79 -23.35
N PRO A 22 -19.15 13.61 -22.09
CA PRO A 22 -19.35 14.73 -21.18
C PRO A 22 -18.02 15.44 -20.94
N THR A 23 -17.96 16.72 -21.30
CA THR A 23 -16.79 17.58 -21.09
C THR A 23 -16.65 17.92 -19.59
N ASP A 24 -15.50 17.56 -18.99
CA ASP A 24 -15.16 17.90 -17.61
C ASP A 24 -14.85 19.40 -17.49
N LYS A 25 -15.90 20.22 -17.33
CA LYS A 25 -15.77 21.66 -17.13
C LYS A 25 -14.98 21.92 -15.84
N PHE A 26 -13.89 22.70 -15.95
CA PHE A 26 -12.98 23.08 -14.86
C PHE A 26 -12.08 21.97 -14.28
N TYR A 27 -11.89 20.83 -14.96
CA TYR A 27 -11.05 19.72 -14.46
C TYR A 27 -11.48 19.19 -13.08
N LEU A 28 -12.76 19.33 -12.75
CA LEU A 28 -13.29 19.07 -11.41
C LEU A 28 -13.22 17.58 -11.08
N VAL A 29 -13.47 16.72 -12.07
CA VAL A 29 -13.35 15.27 -11.89
C VAL A 29 -11.89 14.90 -11.58
N HIS A 30 -10.92 15.52 -12.26
CA HIS A 30 -9.49 15.30 -12.01
C HIS A 30 -9.07 15.75 -10.61
N LEU A 31 -9.54 16.91 -10.16
CA LEU A 31 -9.27 17.41 -8.81
C LEU A 31 -9.85 16.46 -7.74
N ILE A 32 -11.06 15.97 -7.93
CA ILE A 32 -11.71 15.02 -7.01
C ILE A 32 -10.90 13.71 -6.95
N PHE A 33 -10.49 13.14 -8.09
CA PHE A 33 -9.65 11.94 -8.10
C PHE A 33 -8.27 12.16 -7.46
N LEU A 34 -7.68 13.35 -7.63
CA LEU A 34 -6.41 13.72 -6.99
C LEU A 34 -6.55 13.80 -5.46
N LEU A 35 -7.57 14.52 -4.98
CA LEU A 35 -7.86 14.62 -3.55
C LEU A 35 -8.15 13.24 -2.96
N PHE A 36 -8.87 12.38 -3.68
CA PHE A 36 -9.08 11.00 -3.26
C PHE A 36 -7.78 10.19 -3.20
N GLY A 37 -6.85 10.36 -4.14
CA GLY A 37 -5.54 9.72 -4.09
C GLY A 37 -4.74 10.14 -2.84
N ILE A 38 -4.74 11.44 -2.52
CA ILE A 38 -4.07 11.99 -1.34
C ILE A 38 -4.69 11.43 -0.04
N MET A 39 -6.02 11.34 0.03
CA MET A 39 -6.73 10.75 1.17
C MET A 39 -6.36 9.29 1.43
N HIS A 40 -5.96 8.53 0.40
CA HIS A 40 -5.53 7.14 0.59
C HIS A 40 -4.12 7.01 1.18
N LEU A 41 -3.24 7.97 0.89
CA LEU A 41 -1.84 7.93 1.35
C LEU A 41 -1.72 8.34 2.83
N LEU A 42 -2.58 9.26 3.27
CA LEU A 42 -2.52 9.87 4.59
C LEU A 42 -2.55 8.88 5.77
N PRO A 43 -3.45 7.86 5.79
CA PRO A 43 -3.46 6.85 6.85
C PRO A 43 -2.12 6.13 7.01
N ILE A 44 -1.55 5.64 5.90
CA ILE A 44 -0.28 4.89 5.93
C ILE A 44 0.86 5.79 6.38
N SER A 45 0.91 7.03 5.86
CA SER A 45 1.91 8.02 6.28
C SER A 45 1.85 8.27 7.78
N PHE A 46 0.65 8.42 8.36
CA PHE A 46 0.51 8.63 9.80
C PHE A 46 1.11 7.46 10.62
N PHE A 47 0.83 6.22 10.22
CA PHE A 47 1.34 5.03 10.91
C PHE A 47 2.87 4.91 10.86
N VAL A 48 3.48 5.22 9.71
CA VAL A 48 4.94 5.19 9.54
C VAL A 48 5.62 6.34 10.30
N THR A 49 5.02 7.54 10.26
CA THR A 49 5.59 8.74 10.89
C THR A 49 5.45 8.74 12.41
N ALA A 50 4.42 8.11 12.98
CA ALA A 50 4.16 8.10 14.42
C ALA A 50 5.03 7.10 15.22
N ASN A 51 6.31 6.91 14.86
CA ASN A 51 7.19 5.93 15.50
C ASN A 51 7.29 6.11 17.03
N ASP A 52 7.43 7.34 17.52
CA ASP A 52 7.58 7.63 18.94
C ASP A 52 6.33 7.24 19.74
N TYR A 53 5.15 7.39 19.14
CA TYR A 53 3.89 6.94 19.73
C TYR A 53 3.90 5.42 19.93
N TRP A 54 4.32 4.65 18.92
CA TRP A 54 4.39 3.18 19.00
C TRP A 54 5.45 2.73 20.01
N MET A 55 6.59 3.42 20.06
CA MET A 55 7.61 3.15 21.06
C MET A 55 7.06 3.37 22.48
N HIS A 56 6.34 4.46 22.72
CA HIS A 56 5.71 4.69 24.01
C HIS A 56 4.60 3.65 24.33
N LYS A 57 3.78 3.28 23.34
CA LYS A 57 2.63 2.38 23.54
C LYS A 57 3.04 0.94 23.86
N PHE A 58 4.16 0.49 23.31
CA PHE A 58 4.71 -0.86 23.52
C PHE A 58 5.86 -0.91 24.54
N ARG A 59 6.03 0.16 25.33
CA ARG A 59 7.04 0.23 26.40
C ARG A 59 6.83 -0.87 27.44
N ASN A 60 7.92 -1.26 28.10
CA ASN A 60 7.86 -2.20 29.21
C ASN A 60 7.19 -1.51 30.41
N THR A 61 5.99 -1.95 30.78
CA THR A 61 5.23 -1.34 31.89
C THR A 61 5.69 -1.80 33.27
N SER A 62 6.53 -2.83 33.33
CA SER A 62 7.03 -3.44 34.57
C SER A 62 8.31 -2.82 35.11
N LEU A 63 8.93 -1.88 34.38
CA LEU A 63 10.17 -1.19 34.78
C LEU A 63 9.83 0.26 35.19
N GLU A 64 10.23 0.66 36.39
CA GLU A 64 10.04 2.04 36.89
C GLU A 64 10.91 3.07 36.14
N THR A 65 12.07 2.64 35.62
CA THR A 65 12.97 3.49 34.85
C THR A 65 12.89 3.15 33.36
N ILE A 66 12.46 4.12 32.56
CA ILE A 66 12.47 4.04 31.09
C ILE A 66 13.92 4.24 30.63
N ASP A 67 14.67 3.17 30.44
CA ASP A 67 15.95 3.23 29.73
C ASP A 67 15.66 3.26 28.22
N PRO A 68 16.01 4.32 27.48
CA PRO A 68 15.81 4.40 26.03
C PRO A 68 16.59 3.32 25.25
N ASN A 69 17.59 2.68 25.86
CA ASN A 69 18.33 1.57 25.25
C ASN A 69 17.69 0.20 25.51
N ASP A 70 16.80 0.06 26.50
CA ASP A 70 16.12 -1.22 26.79
C ASP A 70 14.76 -1.30 26.08
N ARG A 71 14.79 -1.82 24.85
CA ARG A 71 13.58 -1.97 24.02
C ARG A 71 12.88 -3.30 24.33
N SER A 72 11.58 -3.22 24.57
CA SER A 72 10.68 -4.37 24.67
C SER A 72 10.66 -5.15 23.35
N LYS A 73 10.35 -6.45 23.43
CA LYS A 73 10.18 -7.30 22.24
C LYS A 73 9.16 -6.73 21.25
N LEU A 74 8.12 -6.04 21.73
CA LEU A 74 7.09 -5.44 20.88
C LEU A 74 7.61 -4.18 20.17
N GLN A 75 8.40 -3.35 20.86
CA GLN A 75 9.02 -2.16 20.27
C GLN A 75 9.97 -2.54 19.13
N SER A 76 10.87 -3.49 19.35
CA SER A 76 11.85 -3.91 18.35
C SER A 76 11.24 -4.63 17.15
N ASN A 77 10.16 -5.37 17.38
CA ASN A 77 9.45 -6.07 16.31
C ASN A 77 8.44 -5.19 15.58
N PHE A 78 8.12 -3.99 16.06
CA PHE A 78 7.06 -3.18 15.45
C PHE A 78 7.38 -2.75 14.02
N ALA A 79 8.58 -2.21 13.78
CA ALA A 79 8.95 -1.73 12.44
C ALA A 79 9.01 -2.87 11.41
N SER A 80 9.70 -3.96 11.76
CA SER A 80 9.83 -5.12 10.87
C SER A 80 8.49 -5.88 10.72
N GLY A 81 7.75 -6.05 11.81
CA GLY A 81 6.41 -6.65 11.83
C GLY A 81 5.42 -5.87 10.97
N SER A 82 5.44 -4.53 11.04
CA SER A 82 4.58 -3.68 10.22
C SER A 82 4.84 -3.83 8.74
N ILE A 83 6.11 -3.92 8.32
CA ILE A 83 6.47 -4.11 6.91
C ILE A 83 6.01 -5.49 6.42
N ILE A 84 6.21 -6.55 7.22
CA ILE A 84 5.80 -7.91 6.88
C ILE A 84 4.27 -8.00 6.79
N ALA A 85 3.57 -7.49 7.82
CA ALA A 85 2.13 -7.51 7.89
C ALA A 85 1.49 -6.77 6.72
N GLN A 86 2.08 -5.67 6.27
CA GLN A 86 1.62 -4.96 5.07
C GLN A 86 1.98 -5.71 3.79
N SER A 87 3.12 -6.38 3.73
CA SER A 87 3.64 -6.95 2.49
C SER A 87 2.94 -8.22 2.05
N ILE A 88 2.72 -9.17 2.97
CA ILE A 88 2.12 -10.48 2.65
C ILE A 88 0.71 -10.35 2.03
N PRO A 89 -0.25 -9.63 2.64
CA PRO A 89 -1.59 -9.48 2.09
C PRO A 89 -1.58 -8.72 0.77
N THR A 90 -0.65 -7.77 0.60
CA THR A 90 -0.54 -7.00 -0.64
C THR A 90 -0.15 -7.88 -1.81
N ILE A 91 0.82 -8.79 -1.63
CA ILE A 91 1.19 -9.77 -2.66
C ILE A 91 -0.01 -10.65 -3.01
N ILE A 92 -0.70 -11.18 -1.99
CA ILE A 92 -1.88 -12.05 -2.19
C ILE A 92 -2.99 -11.29 -2.93
N CYS A 93 -3.32 -10.09 -2.48
CA CYS A 93 -4.35 -9.24 -3.07
C CYS A 93 -3.99 -8.80 -4.49
N MET A 94 -2.71 -8.54 -4.80
CA MET A 94 -2.25 -8.26 -6.16
C MET A 94 -2.44 -9.49 -7.06
N ILE A 95 -2.02 -10.68 -6.62
CA ILE A 95 -2.18 -11.91 -7.39
C ILE A 95 -3.67 -12.18 -7.66
N LEU A 96 -4.49 -12.11 -6.62
CA LEU A 96 -5.95 -12.28 -6.74
C LEU A 96 -6.56 -11.22 -7.65
N SER A 97 -6.10 -9.97 -7.58
CA SER A 97 -6.58 -8.91 -8.46
C SER A 97 -6.18 -9.10 -9.91
N THR A 98 -5.02 -9.67 -10.17
CA THR A 98 -4.58 -9.95 -11.54
C THR A 98 -5.37 -11.10 -12.15
N ILE A 99 -5.72 -12.10 -11.34
CA ILE A 99 -6.52 -13.25 -11.78
C ILE A 99 -8.01 -12.89 -11.87
N PHE A 100 -8.59 -12.22 -10.88
CA PHE A 100 -10.05 -11.98 -10.81
C PHE A 100 -10.45 -10.55 -11.19
N GLY A 101 -9.51 -9.63 -11.33
CA GLY A 101 -9.78 -8.22 -11.57
C GLY A 101 -10.50 -7.94 -12.89
N TYR A 102 -10.35 -8.81 -13.89
CA TYR A 102 -11.09 -8.71 -15.15
C TYR A 102 -12.62 -8.86 -14.95
N ARG A 103 -13.06 -9.52 -13.87
CA ARG A 103 -14.49 -9.70 -13.54
C ARG A 103 -15.10 -8.47 -12.87
N ILE A 104 -14.28 -7.64 -12.20
CA ILE A 104 -14.77 -6.54 -11.35
C ILE A 104 -14.46 -5.19 -11.99
N LYS A 105 -15.51 -4.46 -12.39
CA LYS A 105 -15.39 -3.10 -12.96
C LYS A 105 -14.55 -2.19 -12.04
N ALA A 106 -13.61 -1.45 -12.63
CA ALA A 106 -12.69 -0.56 -11.91
C ALA A 106 -13.40 0.37 -10.91
N ARG A 107 -14.50 1.01 -11.32
CA ARG A 107 -15.30 1.89 -10.45
C ARG A 107 -15.76 1.22 -9.15
N ARG A 108 -16.16 -0.06 -9.19
CA ARG A 108 -16.59 -0.80 -8.00
C ARG A 108 -15.41 -1.11 -7.08
N ARG A 109 -14.25 -1.46 -7.65
CA ARG A 109 -13.02 -1.73 -6.89
C ARG A 109 -12.58 -0.49 -6.09
N VAL A 110 -12.59 0.68 -6.74
CA VAL A 110 -12.20 1.97 -6.12
C VAL A 110 -13.14 2.35 -4.97
N ILE A 111 -14.45 2.20 -5.14
CA ILE A 111 -15.42 2.53 -4.08
C ILE A 111 -15.28 1.59 -2.87
N ILE A 112 -15.08 0.29 -3.12
CA ILE A 112 -14.88 -0.70 -2.04
C ILE A 112 -13.58 -0.40 -1.29
N SER A 113 -12.49 -0.11 -2.00
CA SER A 113 -11.21 0.19 -1.35
C SER A 113 -11.28 1.44 -0.48
N LEU A 114 -11.97 2.48 -0.97
CA LEU A 114 -12.23 3.71 -0.23
C LEU A 114 -12.96 3.45 1.09
N PHE A 115 -14.05 2.69 1.03
CA PHE A 115 -14.87 2.41 2.19
C PHE A 115 -14.11 1.61 3.25
N VAL A 116 -13.38 0.57 2.83
CA VAL A 116 -12.62 -0.29 3.74
C VAL A 116 -11.44 0.49 4.36
N LEU A 117 -10.73 1.30 3.57
CA LEU A 117 -9.60 2.08 4.07
C LEU A 117 -10.05 3.12 5.10
N THR A 118 -11.10 3.87 4.79
CA THR A 118 -11.65 4.90 5.69
C THR A 118 -12.13 4.26 6.99
N SER A 119 -12.88 3.16 6.90
CA SER A 119 -13.37 2.43 8.08
C SER A 119 -12.22 1.91 8.95
N SER A 120 -11.20 1.30 8.33
CA SER A 120 -10.03 0.79 9.05
C SER A 120 -9.23 1.88 9.74
N PHE A 121 -9.11 3.06 9.11
CA PHE A 121 -8.44 4.22 9.71
C PHE A 121 -9.22 4.76 10.91
N VAL A 122 -10.54 4.92 10.81
CA VAL A 122 -11.39 5.36 11.93
C VAL A 122 -11.30 4.40 13.11
N LEU A 123 -11.37 3.09 12.85
CA LEU A 123 -11.18 2.06 13.88
C LEU A 123 -9.81 2.19 14.56
N SER A 124 -8.74 2.35 13.78
CA SER A 124 -7.38 2.53 14.29
C SER A 124 -7.25 3.73 15.22
N THR A 125 -7.77 4.89 14.80
CA THR A 125 -7.75 6.11 15.61
C THR A 125 -8.53 5.93 16.91
N GLY A 126 -9.63 5.18 16.89
CA GLY A 126 -10.37 4.81 18.10
C GLY A 126 -9.51 3.98 19.06
N PHE A 127 -8.86 2.93 18.57
CA PHE A 127 -8.03 2.05 19.40
C PHE A 127 -6.78 2.74 19.98
N ILE A 128 -6.20 3.70 19.27
CA ILE A 128 -5.02 4.46 19.73
C ILE A 128 -5.30 5.16 21.07
N LYS A 129 -6.52 5.66 21.28
CA LYS A 129 -6.90 6.36 22.52
C LYS A 129 -7.12 5.45 23.72
N ILE A 130 -7.36 4.16 23.52
CA ILE A 130 -7.67 3.22 24.60
C ILE A 130 -6.39 2.84 25.33
N ASN A 131 -6.41 2.76 26.67
CA ASN A 131 -5.28 2.22 27.42
C ASN A 131 -5.17 0.71 27.16
N THR A 132 -4.03 0.30 26.60
CA THR A 132 -3.75 -1.10 26.22
C THR A 132 -2.67 -1.73 27.11
N ASP A 133 -2.28 -1.11 28.21
CA ASP A 133 -1.16 -1.57 29.06
C ASP A 133 -1.39 -2.99 29.59
N SER A 134 -2.63 -3.42 29.80
CA SER A 134 -2.96 -4.80 30.22
C SER A 134 -3.00 -5.84 29.08
N TRP A 135 -3.07 -5.42 27.81
CA TRP A 135 -3.28 -6.31 26.65
C TRP A 135 -2.47 -5.88 25.41
N GLN A 136 -1.25 -5.38 25.64
CA GLN A 136 -0.37 -4.82 24.61
C GLN A 136 -0.11 -5.78 23.43
N THR A 137 0.05 -7.08 23.70
CA THR A 137 0.25 -8.11 22.65
C THR A 137 -0.95 -8.24 21.71
N TRP A 138 -2.16 -8.25 22.26
CA TRP A 138 -3.38 -8.31 21.45
C TRP A 138 -3.57 -7.04 20.63
N PHE A 139 -3.30 -5.88 21.23
CA PHE A 139 -3.31 -4.60 20.52
C PHE A 139 -2.28 -4.57 19.37
N PHE A 140 -1.09 -5.14 19.57
CA PHE A 140 -0.08 -5.27 18.53
C PHE A 140 -0.59 -6.11 17.35
N VAL A 141 -1.14 -7.30 17.62
CA VAL A 141 -1.68 -8.19 16.58
C VAL A 141 -2.81 -7.51 15.82
N MET A 142 -3.73 -6.82 16.51
CA MET A 142 -4.82 -6.06 15.88
C MET A 142 -4.29 -4.94 15.00
N THR A 143 -3.28 -4.19 15.47
CA THR A 143 -2.64 -3.12 14.69
C THR A 143 -2.00 -3.67 13.41
N MET A 144 -1.29 -4.79 13.50
CA MET A 144 -0.71 -5.46 12.34
C MET A 144 -1.79 -5.94 11.36
N ALA A 145 -2.89 -6.48 11.85
CA ALA A 145 -4.02 -6.91 11.02
C ALA A 145 -4.69 -5.72 10.30
N ILE A 146 -4.84 -4.57 10.97
CA ILE A 146 -5.40 -3.38 10.33
C ILE A 146 -4.45 -2.85 9.24
N LEU A 147 -3.15 -2.74 9.53
CA LEU A 147 -2.14 -2.37 8.53
C LEU A 147 -2.12 -3.32 7.32
N ALA A 148 -2.25 -4.63 7.59
CA ALA A 148 -2.36 -5.67 6.58
C ALA A 148 -3.57 -5.44 5.65
N VAL A 149 -4.75 -5.17 6.22
CA VAL A 149 -5.97 -4.89 5.46
C VAL A 149 -5.82 -3.59 4.67
N MET A 150 -5.33 -2.52 5.29
CA MET A 150 -5.16 -1.22 4.63
C MET A 150 -4.25 -1.33 3.39
N ASN A 151 -3.10 -2.00 3.52
CA ASN A 151 -2.15 -2.14 2.41
C ASN A 151 -2.62 -3.17 1.34
N GLY A 152 -3.27 -4.27 1.77
CA GLY A 152 -3.85 -5.25 0.85
C GLY A 152 -4.94 -4.65 -0.05
N ILE A 153 -5.81 -3.83 0.54
CA ILE A 153 -6.87 -3.12 -0.19
C ILE A 153 -6.30 -2.07 -1.14
N LEU A 154 -5.22 -1.38 -0.74
CA LEU A 154 -4.51 -0.46 -1.64
C LEU A 154 -3.95 -1.19 -2.87
N ALA A 155 -3.47 -2.42 -2.71
CA ALA A 155 -3.03 -3.26 -3.83
C ALA A 155 -4.16 -3.57 -4.82
N LEU A 156 -5.39 -3.76 -4.33
CA LEU A 156 -6.58 -3.92 -5.19
C LEU A 156 -6.87 -2.65 -6.00
N PHE A 157 -6.54 -1.47 -5.47
CA PHE A 157 -6.69 -0.19 -6.17
C PHE A 157 -5.60 0.02 -7.22
N GLN A 158 -4.35 -0.30 -6.87
CA GLN A 158 -3.16 -0.08 -7.73
C GLN A 158 -3.00 -1.09 -8.88
N THR A 159 -3.85 -2.11 -8.97
CA THR A 159 -3.71 -3.14 -10.02
C THR A 159 -3.91 -2.52 -11.40
N LEU A 160 -2.82 -2.49 -12.16
CA LEU A 160 -2.75 -2.04 -13.54
C LEU A 160 -3.35 -3.08 -14.47
N ASN A 161 -4.04 -2.65 -15.52
CA ASN A 161 -4.64 -3.54 -16.54
C ASN A 161 -3.59 -4.32 -17.36
N GLY A 162 -2.29 -4.15 -17.09
CA GLY A 162 -1.18 -4.85 -17.74
C GLY A 162 -0.63 -6.00 -16.90
N PRO A 163 -0.77 -7.28 -17.31
CA PRO A 163 -0.23 -8.42 -16.57
C PRO A 163 1.29 -8.35 -16.39
N TRP A 164 2.02 -7.74 -17.34
CA TRP A 164 3.46 -7.54 -17.23
C TRP A 164 3.86 -6.55 -16.12
N LEU A 165 3.11 -5.44 -15.97
CA LEU A 165 3.34 -4.45 -14.89
C LEU A 165 3.03 -5.04 -13.52
N SER A 166 1.93 -5.80 -13.42
CA SER A 166 1.61 -6.52 -12.19
C SER A 166 2.69 -7.54 -11.85
N GLY A 167 3.23 -8.26 -12.84
CA GLY A 167 4.32 -9.22 -12.66
C GLY A 167 5.58 -8.55 -12.10
N ILE A 168 6.01 -7.42 -12.67
CA ILE A 168 7.18 -6.68 -12.18
C ILE A 168 6.96 -6.18 -10.74
N ALA A 169 5.77 -5.69 -10.40
CA ALA A 169 5.46 -5.24 -9.05
C ALA A 169 5.53 -6.37 -8.01
N ILE A 170 5.04 -7.57 -8.37
CA ILE A 170 5.10 -8.77 -7.51
C ILE A 170 6.55 -9.26 -7.35
N ILE A 171 7.30 -9.39 -8.45
CA ILE A 171 8.70 -9.84 -8.41
C ILE A 171 9.54 -8.92 -7.53
N ARG A 172 9.39 -7.60 -7.70
CA ARG A 172 10.05 -6.61 -6.84
C ARG A 172 9.70 -6.85 -5.37
N MET A 173 8.43 -7.08 -5.06
CA MET A 173 8.00 -7.29 -3.68
C MET A 173 8.59 -8.58 -3.08
N ILE A 174 8.68 -9.65 -3.87
CA ILE A 174 9.28 -10.92 -3.46
C ILE A 174 10.80 -10.77 -3.23
N VAL A 175 11.50 -9.91 -3.97
CA VAL A 175 12.95 -9.71 -3.83
C VAL A 175 13.27 -8.75 -2.69
N PHE A 176 12.60 -7.60 -2.62
CA PHE A 176 12.93 -6.54 -1.67
C PHE A 176 12.40 -6.79 -0.25
N VAL A 177 11.27 -7.48 -0.07
CA VAL A 177 10.72 -7.75 1.28
C VAL A 177 11.64 -8.66 2.11
N PRO A 178 12.17 -9.79 1.60
CA PRO A 178 13.18 -10.57 2.31
C PRO A 178 14.45 -9.77 2.60
N LEU A 179 14.90 -8.93 1.66
CA LEU A 179 16.05 -8.06 1.88
C LEU A 179 15.83 -7.12 3.09
N PHE A 180 14.65 -6.52 3.23
CA PHE A 180 14.29 -5.74 4.42
C PHE A 180 14.27 -6.56 5.72
N ILE A 181 13.94 -7.86 5.65
CA ILE A 181 13.91 -8.76 6.81
C ILE A 181 15.33 -9.15 7.25
N PHE A 182 16.27 -9.25 6.30
CA PHE A 182 17.70 -9.54 6.52
C PHE A 182 18.53 -8.31 6.90
N CYS A 183 17.99 -7.09 6.74
CA CYS A 183 18.61 -5.87 7.26
C CYS A 183 18.57 -5.82 8.80
N ASN A 184 19.64 -5.30 9.39
CA ASN A 184 19.90 -5.28 10.83
C ASN A 184 18.92 -4.40 11.64
N ALA A 185 17.75 -4.93 11.99
CA ALA A 185 16.86 -4.33 12.99
C ALA A 185 17.07 -5.04 14.36
N LEU A 186 17.81 -4.40 15.27
CA LEU A 186 18.11 -4.96 16.60
C LEU A 186 16.92 -4.87 17.60
N PRO A 187 16.79 -5.83 18.55
CA PRO A 187 17.56 -7.05 18.74
C PRO A 187 16.79 -8.32 18.33
N ARG A 188 17.46 -9.28 17.68
CA ARG A 188 16.94 -10.62 17.35
C ARG A 188 17.94 -11.70 17.79
N SER A 189 17.41 -12.85 18.22
CA SER A 189 18.16 -13.90 18.92
C SER A 189 18.48 -15.16 18.11
N HIS A 190 18.01 -15.33 16.86
CA HIS A 190 18.12 -16.62 16.17
C HIS A 190 18.20 -16.61 14.62
N LEU A 191 18.41 -15.47 13.95
CA LEU A 191 18.65 -15.43 12.50
C LEU A 191 19.99 -14.78 12.16
N PRO A 192 20.78 -15.33 11.19
CA PRO A 192 22.08 -14.77 10.81
C PRO A 192 21.92 -13.45 10.04
N VAL A 193 22.68 -12.45 10.46
CA VAL A 193 22.72 -11.10 9.87
C VAL A 193 23.56 -11.14 8.60
N LEU A 194 22.94 -10.90 7.44
CA LEU A 194 23.65 -10.79 6.16
C LEU A 194 24.20 -9.37 5.93
N PHE A 195 23.60 -8.36 6.57
CA PHE A 195 23.88 -6.93 6.33
C PHE A 195 23.97 -6.18 7.66
N SER A 196 25.19 -5.90 8.14
CA SER A 196 25.46 -5.30 9.45
C SER A 196 25.31 -3.77 9.49
N HIS A 197 25.33 -3.10 8.34
CA HIS A 197 25.39 -1.65 8.28
C HIS A 197 24.08 -1.00 7.85
N ASP A 198 23.67 0.05 8.57
CA ASP A 198 22.42 0.81 8.35
C ASP A 198 22.34 1.45 6.95
N TRP A 199 23.48 1.74 6.31
CA TRP A 199 23.50 2.27 4.94
C TRP A 199 22.92 1.28 3.92
N GLN A 200 23.08 -0.03 4.16
CA GLN A 200 22.56 -1.07 3.26
C GLN A 200 21.03 -1.05 3.27
N TYR A 201 20.44 -0.88 4.46
CA TYR A 201 19.00 -0.68 4.60
C TYR A 201 18.51 0.56 3.86
N ILE A 202 19.20 1.70 3.99
CA ILE A 202 18.84 2.96 3.30
C ILE A 202 18.91 2.80 1.78
N VAL A 203 19.93 2.12 1.26
CA VAL A 203 20.09 1.87 -0.19
C VAL A 203 19.00 0.93 -0.73
N ILE A 204 18.68 -0.13 0.00
CA ILE A 204 17.58 -1.06 -0.34
C ILE A 204 16.23 -0.32 -0.31
N LEU A 205 16.04 0.55 0.69
CA LEU A 205 14.84 1.38 0.81
C LEU A 205 14.70 2.38 -0.34
N ALA A 206 15.77 3.12 -0.66
CA ALA A 206 15.77 4.11 -1.73
C ALA A 206 15.52 3.46 -3.10
N SER A 207 16.18 2.33 -3.39
CA SER A 207 15.99 1.60 -4.65
C SER A 207 14.57 1.02 -4.78
N PHE A 208 13.97 0.56 -3.68
CA PHE A 208 12.57 0.15 -3.66
C PHE A 208 11.61 1.30 -3.99
N PHE A 209 11.81 2.49 -3.41
CA PHE A 209 11.00 3.67 -3.67
C PHE A 209 11.15 4.22 -5.10
N ILE A 210 12.39 4.28 -5.61
CA ILE A 210 12.66 4.69 -6.99
C ILE A 210 12.00 3.72 -7.99
N SER A 211 12.11 2.42 -7.74
CA SER A 211 11.47 1.40 -8.58
C SER A 211 9.94 1.55 -8.58
N SER A 212 9.35 1.85 -7.41
CA SER A 212 7.93 2.16 -7.27
C SER A 212 7.52 3.40 -8.08
N GLY A 213 8.29 4.49 -8.01
CA GLY A 213 8.00 5.74 -8.73
C GLY A 213 8.13 5.61 -10.25
N TYR A 214 9.15 4.89 -10.72
CA TYR A 214 9.37 4.68 -12.16
C TYR A 214 8.29 3.81 -12.80
N LEU A 215 7.88 2.73 -12.11
CA LEU A 215 6.77 1.87 -12.56
C LEU A 215 5.45 2.63 -12.61
N PHE A 216 5.20 3.55 -11.67
CA PHE A 216 4.01 4.40 -11.68
C PHE A 216 3.97 5.34 -12.90
N ASN A 217 5.11 5.91 -13.29
CA ASN A 217 5.19 6.75 -14.49
C ASN A 217 4.93 5.96 -15.78
N ILE A 218 5.51 4.76 -15.93
CA ILE A 218 5.26 3.91 -17.11
C ILE A 218 3.81 3.43 -17.16
N ALA A 219 3.27 3.07 -16.00
CA ALA A 219 1.87 2.70 -15.83
C ALA A 219 0.92 3.80 -16.32
N PHE A 220 1.14 5.04 -15.91
CA PHE A 220 0.35 6.19 -16.31
C PHE A 220 0.44 6.45 -17.82
N LEU A 221 1.65 6.40 -18.39
CA LEU A 221 1.88 6.60 -19.82
C LEU A 221 1.21 5.54 -20.70
N ASN A 222 1.05 4.31 -20.20
CA ASN A 222 0.35 3.23 -20.90
C ASN A 222 -1.18 3.26 -20.76
N ILE A 223 -1.73 4.02 -19.81
CA ILE A 223 -3.19 4.22 -19.69
C ILE A 223 -3.70 5.27 -20.69
N THR A 224 -2.83 6.19 -21.12
CA THR A 224 -3.15 7.25 -22.09
C THR A 224 -3.08 6.84 -23.56
N LYS A 225 -2.85 5.55 -23.86
CA LYS A 225 -2.88 5.00 -25.22
C LYS A 225 -4.00 3.97 -25.36
#